data_AF-A0A821Y217-F1
#
_entry.id   AF-A0A821Y217-F1
#
_cell.length_a   1.000
_cell.length_b   1.000
_cell.length_c   1.000
_cell.angle_alpha   90.00
_cell.angle_beta   90.00
_cell.angle_gamma   90.00
#
_symmetry.space_group_name_H-M   'P 1'
#
loop_
_entity.id
_entity.type
_entity.pdbx_description
1 polymer ?
#
loop_
_entity_poly.entity_id
_entity_poly.type
_entity_poly.pdbx_seq_one_letter_code
_entity_poly.pdbx_strand_id
1 'polypeptide(L)'
;MATSLSQTINVLEYGVMGSILSIPANYNHSMIVFYSSKGINKGIREWGQMMQRAYNRTNQHRLNDLTINYLGYYTDNGAYYYYNTEKGINYEETIINVYHQIPLPFHYIQLDSWWYYKGIRDGVTEWTGRPDIFPDAHDWGLVLYEQDWLDRQTIDFLPTRTDIHIGQQWLMSMGEAGEKVGINIQYCMNLPRHILQALQIPRVTHARTSIDYAVHLVFPIKAQWAIGISSMLADAIGLAPFKDVFWSSSFEPGARLIKN
;
A
#
# COMPACT_ATOMS: atom_id res chain seq x y z
N MET A 1 14.61 0.70 -8.32
CA MET A 1 14.41 -0.06 -7.06
C MET A 1 15.69 -0.44 -6.30
N ALA A 2 16.90 -0.39 -6.90
CA ALA A 2 18.15 -0.87 -6.29
C ALA A 2 19.10 0.26 -5.80
N THR A 3 18.57 1.44 -5.51
CA THR A 3 19.35 2.62 -5.08
C THR A 3 19.53 2.67 -3.56
N SER A 4 20.66 3.22 -3.14
CA SER A 4 20.98 3.61 -1.77
C SER A 4 21.42 5.07 -1.71
N LEU A 5 21.19 5.71 -0.57
CA LEU A 5 21.62 7.06 -0.23
C LEU A 5 22.24 7.02 1.17
N SER A 6 23.44 7.57 1.33
CA SER A 6 24.07 7.81 2.63
C SER A 6 24.41 9.30 2.78
N GLN A 7 24.35 9.78 4.00
CA GLN A 7 24.77 11.14 4.35
C GLN A 7 25.72 11.06 5.54
N THR A 8 26.91 11.64 5.39
CA THR A 8 27.89 11.79 6.47
C THR A 8 28.25 13.26 6.59
N ILE A 9 27.76 13.92 7.64
CA ILE A 9 27.95 15.36 7.89
C ILE A 9 27.47 16.19 6.68
N ASN A 10 28.41 16.68 5.86
CA ASN A 10 28.24 17.53 4.70
C ASN A 10 28.48 16.78 3.37
N VAL A 11 28.65 15.46 3.42
CA VAL A 11 28.82 14.60 2.24
C VAL A 11 27.53 13.81 2.02
N LEU A 12 27.01 13.89 0.79
CA LEU A 12 25.89 13.08 0.32
C LEU A 12 26.43 12.08 -0.73
N GLU A 13 26.24 10.80 -0.48
CA GLU A 13 26.65 9.73 -1.39
C GLU A 13 25.40 9.00 -1.88
N TYR A 14 25.35 8.73 -3.17
CA TYR A 14 24.25 7.99 -3.78
C TYR A 14 24.84 6.95 -4.73
N GLY A 15 24.14 5.83 -4.86
CA GLY A 15 24.61 4.76 -5.73
C GLY A 15 23.74 3.52 -5.68
N VAL A 16 24.25 2.46 -6.27
CA VAL A 16 23.64 1.13 -6.18
C VAL A 16 23.82 0.59 -4.76
N MET A 17 22.81 -0.11 -4.23
CA MET A 17 22.90 -0.76 -2.92
C MET A 17 24.10 -1.72 -2.87
N GLY A 18 24.88 -1.68 -1.78
CA GLY A 18 26.07 -2.53 -1.63
C GLY A 18 25.78 -4.04 -1.58
N SER A 19 24.52 -4.44 -1.43
CA SER A 19 24.09 -5.84 -1.50
C SER A 19 23.87 -6.37 -2.92
N ILE A 20 23.89 -5.51 -3.93
CA ILE A 20 23.71 -5.92 -5.34
C ILE A 20 24.94 -6.69 -5.82
N LEU A 21 24.70 -7.91 -6.32
CA LEU A 21 25.77 -8.86 -6.65
C LEU A 21 26.46 -8.58 -7.98
N SER A 22 25.75 -7.95 -8.92
CA SER A 22 26.31 -7.57 -10.21
C SER A 22 25.63 -6.32 -10.75
N ILE A 23 26.41 -5.48 -11.43
CA ILE A 23 25.92 -4.32 -12.16
C ILE A 23 26.18 -4.59 -13.64
N PRO A 24 25.15 -4.60 -14.51
CA PRO A 24 25.34 -4.88 -15.92
C PRO A 24 26.18 -3.80 -16.60
N ALA A 25 26.86 -4.18 -17.68
CA ALA A 25 27.57 -3.22 -18.51
C ALA A 25 26.62 -2.14 -19.01
N ASN A 26 27.09 -0.88 -19.03
CA ASN A 26 26.31 0.29 -19.44
C ASN A 26 25.10 0.63 -18.53
N TYR A 27 25.05 0.11 -17.30
CA TYR A 27 24.06 0.55 -16.32
C TYR A 27 24.18 2.06 -16.04
N ASN A 28 23.05 2.76 -16.02
CA ASN A 28 22.99 4.19 -15.72
C ASN A 28 22.18 4.46 -14.46
N HIS A 29 22.64 5.44 -13.68
CA HIS A 29 21.97 5.94 -12.49
C HIS A 29 21.89 7.45 -12.58
N SER A 30 20.72 8.02 -12.33
CA SER A 30 20.54 9.47 -12.24
C SER A 30 20.00 9.87 -10.87
N MET A 31 20.46 11.01 -10.37
CA MET A 31 19.99 11.61 -9.13
C MET A 31 19.39 12.98 -9.43
N ILE A 32 18.28 13.29 -8.76
CA ILE A 32 17.67 14.62 -8.78
C ILE A 32 17.81 15.21 -7.39
N VAL A 33 18.46 16.37 -7.28
CA VAL A 33 18.52 17.18 -6.06
C VAL A 33 17.61 18.38 -6.24
N PHE A 34 16.79 18.65 -5.22
CA PHE A 34 15.84 19.76 -5.24
C PHE A 34 16.00 20.63 -3.98
N TYR A 35 15.90 21.94 -4.14
CA TYR A 35 16.03 22.91 -3.07
C TYR A 35 14.94 23.98 -3.17
N SER A 36 14.44 24.41 -2.01
CA SER A 36 13.51 25.53 -1.90
C SER A 36 13.88 26.39 -0.70
N SER A 37 14.06 27.70 -0.93
CA SER A 37 14.23 28.69 0.14
C SER A 37 12.93 29.05 0.87
N LYS A 38 11.77 28.54 0.41
CA LYS A 38 10.44 28.82 0.99
C LYS A 38 9.89 27.66 1.82
N GLY A 39 10.78 26.83 2.36
CA GLY A 39 10.44 25.72 3.26
C GLY A 39 10.13 24.39 2.57
N ILE A 40 9.98 23.36 3.40
CA ILE A 40 9.88 21.94 3.02
C ILE A 40 8.64 21.69 2.16
N ASN A 41 7.48 22.28 2.49
CA ASN A 41 6.24 22.07 1.73
C ASN A 41 6.37 22.46 0.26
N LYS A 42 7.00 23.62 -0.02
CA LYS A 42 7.25 24.03 -1.41
C LYS A 42 8.29 23.14 -2.07
N GLY A 43 9.37 22.81 -1.35
CA GLY A 43 10.43 21.94 -1.87
C GLY A 43 9.92 20.58 -2.31
N ILE A 44 9.16 19.90 -1.46
CA ILE A 44 8.57 18.58 -1.77
C ILE A 44 7.55 18.68 -2.90
N ARG A 45 6.69 19.71 -2.91
CA ARG A 45 5.70 19.88 -3.99
C ARG A 45 6.36 20.08 -5.35
N GLU A 46 7.37 20.95 -5.46
CA GLU A 46 8.02 21.24 -6.73
C GLU A 46 8.94 20.10 -7.18
N TRP A 47 9.61 19.43 -6.25
CA TRP A 47 10.30 18.16 -6.52
C TRP A 47 9.32 17.13 -7.08
N GLY A 48 8.19 16.92 -6.43
CA GLY A 48 7.18 15.97 -6.86
C GLY A 48 6.61 16.27 -8.25
N GLN A 49 6.33 17.55 -8.54
CA GLN A 49 5.94 17.99 -9.89
C GLN A 49 7.03 17.71 -10.93
N MET A 50 8.30 17.88 -10.58
CA MET A 50 9.42 17.52 -11.46
C MET A 50 9.46 16.00 -11.70
N MET A 51 9.32 15.20 -10.65
CA MET A 51 9.28 13.74 -10.75
C MET A 51 8.12 13.28 -11.62
N GLN A 52 6.92 13.83 -11.42
CA GLN A 52 5.76 13.48 -12.25
C GLN A 52 6.01 13.78 -13.73
N ARG A 53 6.60 14.94 -14.06
CA ARG A 53 6.99 15.27 -15.45
C ARG A 53 8.06 14.33 -16.00
N ALA A 54 9.10 14.03 -15.22
CA ALA A 54 10.21 13.18 -15.66
C ALA A 54 9.76 11.75 -16.02
N TYR A 55 8.71 11.25 -15.36
CA TYR A 55 8.16 9.91 -15.57
C TYR A 55 6.83 9.88 -16.33
N ASN A 56 6.40 11.01 -16.90
CA ASN A 56 5.10 11.14 -17.57
C ASN A 56 3.92 10.66 -16.71
N ARG A 57 4.01 10.83 -15.40
CA ARG A 57 2.98 10.44 -14.45
C ARG A 57 1.76 11.34 -14.63
N THR A 58 0.60 10.72 -14.82
CA THR A 58 -0.69 11.41 -14.81
C THR A 58 -1.47 11.05 -13.55
N ASN A 59 -2.43 11.91 -13.20
CA ASN A 59 -3.33 11.66 -12.06
C ASN A 59 -4.69 11.10 -12.51
N GLN A 60 -4.83 10.66 -13.77
CA GLN A 60 -6.12 10.22 -14.30
C GLN A 60 -6.69 9.04 -13.51
N HIS A 61 -5.89 8.00 -13.25
CA HIS A 61 -6.37 6.85 -12.45
C HIS A 61 -6.69 7.27 -11.01
N ARG A 62 -5.80 8.05 -10.37
CA ARG A 62 -6.01 8.58 -9.01
C ARG A 62 -7.32 9.37 -8.90
N LEU A 63 -7.60 10.27 -9.83
CA LEU A 63 -8.77 11.14 -9.78
C LEU A 63 -10.08 10.40 -10.03
N ASN A 64 -10.04 9.29 -10.79
CA ASN A 64 -11.22 8.48 -11.09
C ASN A 64 -11.28 7.19 -10.27
N ASP A 65 -10.43 7.04 -9.25
CA ASP A 65 -10.42 5.84 -8.43
C ASP A 65 -11.63 5.84 -7.50
N LEU A 66 -12.46 4.80 -7.59
CA LEU A 66 -13.62 4.62 -6.73
C LEU A 66 -13.19 4.59 -5.25
N THR A 67 -12.06 3.95 -4.94
CA THR A 67 -11.61 3.79 -3.54
C THR A 67 -10.96 5.03 -2.94
N ILE A 68 -10.75 6.07 -3.75
CA ILE A 68 -10.27 7.37 -3.29
C ILE A 68 -11.43 8.36 -3.15
N ASN A 69 -12.47 8.23 -3.98
CA ASN A 69 -13.58 9.18 -4.06
C ASN A 69 -14.79 8.81 -3.20
N TYR A 70 -14.88 7.56 -2.74
CA TYR A 70 -16.01 7.08 -1.94
C TYR A 70 -15.55 6.47 -0.63
N LEU A 71 -16.46 6.43 0.34
CA LEU A 71 -16.23 5.72 1.60
C LEU A 71 -16.19 4.21 1.32
N GLY A 72 -15.17 3.53 1.86
CA GLY A 72 -15.08 2.07 1.88
C GLY A 72 -15.18 1.51 3.29
N TYR A 73 -15.58 0.26 3.40
CA TYR A 73 -15.48 -0.52 4.63
C TYR A 73 -14.21 -1.37 4.55
N TYR A 74 -13.26 -1.23 5.47
CA TYR A 74 -12.02 -2.03 5.49
C TYR A 74 -12.06 -3.02 6.64
N THR A 75 -11.62 -4.24 6.37
CA THR A 75 -11.57 -5.31 7.36
C THR A 75 -10.14 -5.61 7.79
N ASP A 76 -9.22 -4.66 7.62
CA ASP A 76 -7.78 -4.82 7.88
C ASP A 76 -7.40 -4.92 9.36
N ASN A 77 -6.14 -5.24 9.66
CA ASN A 77 -5.62 -5.47 11.01
C ASN A 77 -5.86 -4.29 11.96
N GLY A 78 -6.80 -4.51 12.89
CA GLY A 78 -7.27 -3.51 13.82
C GLY A 78 -8.72 -3.07 13.56
N ALA A 79 -9.36 -3.51 12.49
CA ALA A 79 -10.80 -3.37 12.26
C ALA A 79 -11.61 -4.35 13.13
N TYR A 80 -12.90 -4.06 13.34
CA TYR A 80 -13.78 -4.89 14.15
C TYR A 80 -13.96 -6.31 13.59
N TYR A 81 -14.11 -6.44 12.26
CA TYR A 81 -14.27 -7.71 11.55
C TYR A 81 -12.94 -8.32 11.09
N TYR A 82 -11.79 -7.84 11.58
CA TYR A 82 -10.51 -8.48 11.33
C TYR A 82 -10.44 -9.84 12.06
N TYR A 83 -10.36 -10.94 11.32
CA TYR A 83 -10.43 -12.30 11.87
C TYR A 83 -11.63 -12.55 12.80
N ASN A 84 -12.73 -11.83 12.60
CA ASN A 84 -13.92 -11.87 13.42
C ASN A 84 -15.18 -11.92 12.54
N THR A 85 -16.12 -12.81 12.85
CA THR A 85 -17.42 -12.92 12.18
C THR A 85 -18.54 -12.77 13.21
N GLU A 86 -19.75 -12.48 12.74
CA GLU A 86 -20.92 -12.65 13.60
C GLU A 86 -21.13 -14.12 13.97
N LYS A 87 -21.76 -14.35 15.12
CA LYS A 87 -21.86 -15.69 15.69
C LYS A 87 -22.74 -16.59 14.82
N GLY A 88 -22.15 -17.69 14.35
CA GLY A 88 -22.86 -18.77 13.65
C GLY A 88 -23.04 -18.55 12.15
N ILE A 89 -22.40 -17.52 11.57
CA ILE A 89 -22.42 -17.23 10.13
C ILE A 89 -21.00 -17.06 9.59
N ASN A 90 -20.83 -17.20 8.28
CA ASN A 90 -19.54 -17.02 7.60
C ASN A 90 -19.21 -15.53 7.38
N TYR A 91 -18.08 -15.24 6.73
CA TYR A 91 -17.69 -13.86 6.44
C TYR A 91 -18.58 -13.20 5.40
N GLU A 92 -18.97 -13.92 4.36
CA GLU A 92 -19.85 -13.40 3.34
C GLU A 92 -21.17 -12.88 3.93
N GLU A 93 -21.84 -13.72 4.71
CA GLU A 93 -23.07 -13.38 5.43
C GLU A 93 -22.84 -12.22 6.40
N THR A 94 -21.70 -12.21 7.11
CA THR A 94 -21.32 -11.10 8.00
C THR A 94 -21.20 -9.78 7.23
N ILE A 95 -20.49 -9.78 6.11
CA ILE A 95 -20.26 -8.58 5.29
C ILE A 95 -21.54 -8.09 4.62
N ILE A 96 -22.37 -9.00 4.11
CA ILE A 96 -23.68 -8.66 3.55
C ILE A 96 -24.56 -8.03 4.64
N ASN A 97 -24.56 -8.58 5.86
CA ASN A 97 -25.29 -7.99 6.98
C ASN A 97 -24.78 -6.60 7.34
N VAL A 98 -23.45 -6.39 7.35
CA VAL A 98 -22.84 -5.07 7.55
C VAL A 98 -23.35 -4.06 6.52
N TYR A 99 -23.41 -4.44 5.25
CA TYR A 99 -23.96 -3.59 4.19
C TYR A 99 -25.42 -3.22 4.38
N HIS A 100 -26.25 -4.15 4.84
CA HIS A 100 -27.67 -3.88 5.06
C HIS A 100 -27.97 -3.15 6.38
N GLN A 101 -27.12 -3.27 7.39
CA GLN A 101 -27.41 -2.78 8.74
C GLN A 101 -26.71 -1.46 9.08
N ILE A 102 -25.54 -1.18 8.51
CA ILE A 102 -24.82 0.07 8.80
C ILE A 102 -25.41 1.21 7.94
N PRO A 103 -25.87 2.32 8.55
CA PRO A 103 -26.47 3.44 7.82
C PRO A 103 -25.44 4.35 7.11
N LEU A 104 -24.24 3.85 6.83
CA LEU A 104 -23.18 4.59 6.17
C LEU A 104 -23.14 4.24 4.68
N PRO A 105 -23.00 5.24 3.78
CA PRO A 105 -23.01 5.02 2.34
C PRO A 105 -21.64 4.57 1.85
N PHE A 106 -21.18 3.39 2.27
CA PHE A 106 -19.95 2.81 1.72
C PHE A 106 -20.21 2.17 0.36
N HIS A 107 -19.25 2.30 -0.56
CA HIS A 107 -19.40 1.90 -1.97
C HIS A 107 -18.56 0.68 -2.34
N TYR A 108 -17.67 0.25 -1.45
CA TYR A 108 -16.83 -0.91 -1.63
C TYR A 108 -16.42 -1.46 -0.26
N ILE A 109 -15.98 -2.71 -0.26
CA ILE A 109 -15.38 -3.36 0.89
C ILE A 109 -13.98 -3.86 0.53
N GLN A 110 -13.03 -3.67 1.44
CA GLN A 110 -11.72 -4.31 1.39
C GLN A 110 -11.77 -5.59 2.22
N LEU A 111 -11.25 -6.68 1.65
CA LEU A 111 -11.20 -7.98 2.30
C LEU A 111 -9.73 -8.28 2.68
N ASP A 112 -9.38 -8.02 3.93
CA ASP A 112 -8.11 -8.52 4.50
C ASP A 112 -8.27 -9.95 5.05
N SER A 113 -7.19 -10.55 5.51
CA SER A 113 -6.51 -11.52 4.68
C SER A 113 -6.97 -12.99 4.87
N TRP A 114 -8.27 -13.24 4.99
CA TRP A 114 -8.83 -14.59 5.18
C TRP A 114 -9.48 -15.20 3.94
N TRP A 115 -9.66 -14.42 2.87
CA TRP A 115 -10.34 -14.86 1.66
C TRP A 115 -9.53 -15.82 0.78
N TYR A 116 -8.24 -16.02 1.06
CA TYR A 116 -7.32 -16.88 0.30
C TYR A 116 -6.61 -17.92 1.18
N TYR A 117 -6.00 -18.92 0.55
CA TYR A 117 -5.21 -19.96 1.22
C TYR A 117 -3.81 -19.44 1.59
N LYS A 118 -3.43 -19.71 2.84
CA LYS A 118 -2.18 -19.26 3.45
C LYS A 118 -1.19 -20.39 3.65
N GLY A 119 0.08 -20.11 3.35
CA GLY A 119 1.19 -21.03 3.52
C GLY A 119 2.26 -20.50 4.45
N ILE A 120 3.51 -20.75 4.08
CA ILE A 120 4.68 -20.35 4.87
C ILE A 120 4.65 -18.84 5.08
N ARG A 121 4.69 -18.42 6.35
CA ARG A 121 4.65 -17.00 6.78
C ARG A 121 3.43 -16.25 6.27
N ASP A 122 2.26 -16.89 6.28
CA ASP A 122 0.97 -16.29 5.89
C ASP A 122 0.88 -15.82 4.43
N GLY A 123 1.84 -16.21 3.59
CA GLY A 123 1.84 -15.91 2.16
C GLY A 123 0.74 -16.66 1.42
N VAL A 124 0.22 -16.04 0.35
CA VAL A 124 -0.76 -16.68 -0.55
C VAL A 124 -0.13 -17.92 -1.18
N THR A 125 -0.78 -19.08 -1.03
CA THR A 125 -0.37 -20.32 -1.73
C THR A 125 -1.12 -20.52 -3.03
N GLU A 126 -2.38 -20.08 -3.06
CA GLU A 126 -3.28 -20.24 -4.20
C GLU A 126 -4.09 -18.96 -4.39
N TRP A 127 -4.10 -18.44 -5.61
CA TRP A 127 -4.88 -17.26 -6.00
C TRP A 127 -6.33 -17.62 -6.34
N THR A 128 -6.95 -18.40 -5.46
CA THR A 128 -8.34 -18.82 -5.55
C THR A 128 -9.05 -18.37 -4.28
N GLY A 129 -10.19 -17.71 -4.43
CA GLY A 129 -11.04 -17.35 -3.29
C GLY A 129 -11.52 -18.59 -2.56
N ARG A 130 -11.68 -18.50 -1.24
CA ARG A 130 -12.12 -19.59 -0.38
C ARG A 130 -13.64 -19.73 -0.38
N PRO A 131 -14.24 -20.76 -1.02
CA PRO A 131 -15.70 -20.89 -1.10
C PRO A 131 -16.35 -21.18 0.26
N ASP A 132 -15.58 -21.67 1.24
CA ASP A 132 -16.05 -21.88 2.61
C ASP A 132 -16.15 -20.57 3.42
N ILE A 133 -15.57 -19.49 2.92
CA ILE A 133 -15.53 -18.17 3.56
C ILE A 133 -16.39 -17.16 2.79
N PHE A 134 -16.27 -17.21 1.45
CA PHE A 134 -16.97 -16.39 0.47
C PHE A 134 -17.46 -17.26 -0.70
N PRO A 135 -18.59 -17.98 -0.55
CA PRO A 135 -19.11 -18.85 -1.62
C PRO A 135 -19.45 -18.10 -2.91
N ASP A 136 -19.97 -16.87 -2.81
CA ASP A 136 -20.53 -16.11 -3.93
C ASP A 136 -19.70 -14.87 -4.31
N ALA A 137 -18.61 -14.55 -3.57
CA ALA A 137 -17.81 -13.35 -3.85
C ALA A 137 -17.10 -13.31 -5.22
N HIS A 138 -17.04 -14.44 -5.93
CA HIS A 138 -16.54 -14.47 -7.31
C HIS A 138 -17.37 -13.59 -8.26
N ASP A 139 -18.64 -13.33 -7.92
CA ASP A 139 -19.57 -12.50 -8.71
C ASP A 139 -19.59 -11.03 -8.27
N TRP A 140 -18.92 -10.65 -7.18
CA TRP A 140 -19.00 -9.29 -6.61
C TRP A 140 -18.22 -8.24 -7.41
N GLY A 141 -17.26 -8.69 -8.23
CA GLY A 141 -16.36 -7.83 -8.98
C GLY A 141 -15.21 -7.28 -8.13
N LEU A 142 -14.04 -7.14 -8.75
CA LEU A 142 -12.84 -6.58 -8.13
C LEU A 142 -12.57 -5.18 -8.70
N VAL A 143 -12.56 -4.17 -7.82
CA VAL A 143 -12.34 -2.77 -8.22
C VAL A 143 -10.94 -2.25 -7.90
N LEU A 144 -10.25 -2.88 -6.95
CA LEU A 144 -8.94 -2.49 -6.44
C LEU A 144 -8.15 -3.72 -5.98
N TYR A 145 -6.84 -3.73 -6.25
CA TYR A 145 -5.90 -4.66 -5.62
C TYR A 145 -5.02 -3.93 -4.60
N GLU A 146 -5.08 -4.33 -3.33
CA GLU A 146 -4.12 -3.87 -2.32
C GLU A 146 -2.93 -4.83 -2.26
N GLN A 147 -1.73 -4.34 -2.55
CA GLN A 147 -0.49 -5.07 -2.26
C GLN A 147 -0.04 -4.74 -0.84
N ASP A 148 -0.25 -5.70 0.06
CA ASP A 148 0.19 -5.63 1.45
C ASP A 148 1.58 -6.22 1.69
N TRP A 149 2.19 -5.91 2.84
CA TRP A 149 3.51 -6.40 3.29
C TRP A 149 4.67 -6.08 2.34
N LEU A 150 4.61 -4.97 1.59
CA LEU A 150 5.66 -4.62 0.62
C LEU A 150 7.05 -4.51 1.25
N ASP A 151 7.17 -3.96 2.46
CA ASP A 151 8.43 -3.86 3.19
C ASP A 151 9.01 -5.26 3.47
N ARG A 152 8.22 -6.18 4.03
CA ARG A 152 8.65 -7.55 4.36
C ARG A 152 8.96 -8.34 3.11
N GLN A 153 8.12 -8.26 2.09
CA GLN A 153 8.39 -8.89 0.80
C GLN A 153 9.72 -8.39 0.21
N THR A 154 10.05 -7.11 0.37
CA THR A 154 11.34 -6.58 -0.10
C THR A 154 12.52 -6.92 0.81
N ILE A 155 12.32 -6.92 2.13
CA ILE A 155 13.42 -7.14 3.09
C ILE A 155 13.77 -8.63 3.19
N ASP A 156 12.75 -9.49 3.23
CA ASP A 156 12.91 -10.92 3.48
C ASP A 156 13.13 -11.73 2.20
N PHE A 157 12.66 -11.24 1.03
CA PHE A 157 12.94 -11.89 -0.25
C PHE A 157 14.28 -11.39 -0.80
N LEU A 158 15.35 -12.09 -0.43
CA LEU A 158 16.74 -11.76 -0.77
C LEU A 158 16.95 -11.31 -2.23
N PRO A 159 16.36 -11.94 -3.27
CA PRO A 159 16.56 -11.53 -4.65
C PRO A 159 16.22 -10.06 -4.94
N THR A 160 15.21 -9.48 -4.26
CA THR A 160 14.87 -8.06 -4.45
C THR A 160 15.93 -7.09 -3.91
N ARG A 161 16.89 -7.58 -3.11
CA ARG A 161 17.99 -6.80 -2.53
C ARG A 161 19.36 -7.16 -3.10
N THR A 162 19.46 -8.24 -3.87
CA THR A 162 20.73 -8.72 -4.45
C THR A 162 20.77 -8.63 -5.96
N ASP A 163 19.61 -8.52 -6.61
CA ASP A 163 19.47 -8.31 -8.04
C ASP A 163 18.99 -6.88 -8.33
N ILE A 164 19.60 -6.24 -9.33
CA ILE A 164 19.36 -4.84 -9.65
C ILE A 164 18.01 -4.59 -10.34
N HIS A 165 17.40 -5.62 -10.92
CA HIS A 165 16.19 -5.54 -11.73
C HIS A 165 14.96 -6.16 -11.05
N ILE A 166 15.11 -7.24 -10.27
CA ILE A 166 13.97 -8.03 -9.75
C ILE A 166 12.91 -7.18 -9.03
N GLY A 167 13.33 -6.28 -8.14
CA GLY A 167 12.36 -5.44 -7.41
C GLY A 167 11.56 -4.49 -8.31
N GLN A 168 12.19 -3.96 -9.37
CA GLN A 168 11.47 -3.14 -10.36
C GLN A 168 10.57 -4.01 -11.22
N GLN A 169 11.10 -5.13 -11.73
CA GLN A 169 10.34 -6.05 -12.59
C GLN A 169 9.07 -6.53 -11.90
N TRP A 170 9.14 -6.94 -10.64
CA TRP A 170 7.98 -7.37 -9.87
C TRP A 170 6.88 -6.31 -9.79
N LEU A 171 7.22 -5.08 -9.40
CA LEU A 171 6.23 -4.00 -9.28
C LEU A 171 5.68 -3.55 -10.64
N MET A 172 6.52 -3.54 -11.68
CA MET A 172 6.08 -3.22 -13.05
C MET A 172 5.12 -4.28 -13.58
N SER A 173 5.43 -5.57 -13.40
CA SER A 173 4.55 -6.68 -13.81
C SER A 173 3.20 -6.65 -13.09
N MET A 174 3.19 -6.30 -11.80
CA MET A 174 1.94 -6.07 -11.05
C MET A 174 1.12 -4.92 -11.65
N GLY A 175 1.79 -3.82 -11.98
CA GLY A 175 1.19 -2.68 -12.65
C GLY A 175 0.59 -2.99 -14.01
N GLU A 176 1.33 -3.72 -14.84
CA GLU A 176 0.91 -4.18 -16.17
C GLU A 176 -0.29 -5.13 -16.08
N ALA A 177 -0.30 -6.02 -15.09
CA ALA A 177 -1.45 -6.89 -14.83
C ALA A 177 -2.68 -6.07 -14.45
N GLY A 178 -2.54 -5.09 -13.54
CA GLY A 178 -3.62 -4.16 -13.17
C GLY A 178 -4.17 -3.39 -14.37
N GLU A 179 -3.29 -2.94 -15.28
CA GLU A 179 -3.69 -2.28 -16.52
C GLU A 179 -4.51 -3.22 -17.41
N LYS A 180 -4.02 -4.45 -17.60
CA LYS A 180 -4.66 -5.46 -18.44
C LYS A 180 -6.08 -5.81 -17.98
N VAL A 181 -6.31 -5.87 -16.68
CA VAL A 181 -7.64 -6.20 -16.11
C VAL A 181 -8.45 -4.97 -15.69
N GLY A 182 -7.91 -3.76 -15.88
CA GLY A 182 -8.62 -2.52 -15.65
C GLY A 182 -8.77 -2.09 -14.18
N ILE A 183 -8.02 -2.66 -13.25
CA ILE A 183 -8.11 -2.33 -11.80
C ILE A 183 -6.96 -1.42 -11.35
N ASN A 184 -7.23 -0.63 -10.32
CA ASN A 184 -6.19 0.18 -9.66
C ASN A 184 -5.50 -0.62 -8.54
N ILE A 185 -4.41 -0.07 -8.03
CA ILE A 185 -3.56 -0.69 -7.01
C ILE A 185 -3.36 0.27 -5.83
N GLN A 186 -3.56 -0.24 -4.62
CA GLN A 186 -3.12 0.37 -3.37
C GLN A 186 -1.82 -0.28 -2.92
N TYR A 187 -0.82 0.53 -2.56
CA TYR A 187 0.36 0.01 -1.86
C TYR A 187 0.19 0.13 -0.35
N CYS A 188 0.55 -0.95 0.35
CA CYS A 188 0.53 -1.00 1.81
C CYS A 188 1.91 -1.42 2.35
N MET A 189 2.22 -0.99 3.57
CA MET A 189 3.50 -1.23 4.25
C MET A 189 4.71 -0.89 3.36
N ASN A 190 4.58 0.18 2.57
CA ASN A 190 5.53 0.51 1.53
C ASN A 190 6.76 1.27 2.05
N LEU A 191 7.94 0.89 1.54
CA LEU A 191 9.16 1.68 1.66
C LEU A 191 9.13 2.89 0.69
N PRO A 192 9.91 3.95 0.95
CA PRO A 192 10.02 5.09 0.02
C PRO A 192 10.39 4.70 -1.41
N ARG A 193 11.15 3.61 -1.59
CA ARG A 193 11.50 3.10 -2.93
C ARG A 193 10.29 2.58 -3.73
N HIS A 194 9.26 2.04 -3.07
CA HIS A 194 8.01 1.61 -3.73
C HIS A 194 7.20 2.82 -4.19
N ILE A 195 7.10 3.84 -3.32
CA ILE A 195 6.50 5.13 -3.65
C ILE A 195 7.16 5.72 -4.88
N LEU A 196 8.50 5.78 -4.93
CA LEU A 196 9.22 6.26 -6.11
C LEU A 196 9.00 5.37 -7.35
N GLN A 197 8.92 4.05 -7.21
CA GLN A 197 8.65 3.14 -8.33
C GLN A 197 7.24 3.37 -8.92
N ALA A 198 6.27 3.77 -8.11
CA ALA A 198 4.89 4.04 -8.55
C ALA A 198 4.78 5.19 -9.57
N LEU A 199 5.79 6.06 -9.69
CA LEU A 199 5.87 7.05 -10.77
C LEU A 199 5.78 6.43 -12.16
N GLN A 200 6.22 5.17 -12.32
CA GLN A 200 6.18 4.41 -13.58
C GLN A 200 4.96 3.49 -13.69
N ILE A 201 4.08 3.46 -12.68
CA ILE A 201 2.95 2.51 -12.61
C ILE A 201 1.65 3.30 -12.45
N PRO A 202 1.01 3.75 -13.55
CA PRO A 202 -0.19 4.60 -13.50
C PRO A 202 -1.33 4.03 -12.66
N ARG A 203 -1.46 2.70 -12.61
CA ARG A 203 -2.48 1.99 -11.83
C ARG A 203 -2.26 2.03 -10.32
N VAL A 204 -1.06 2.34 -9.83
CA VAL A 204 -0.89 2.61 -8.40
C VAL A 204 -1.42 4.01 -8.13
N THR A 205 -2.56 4.12 -7.47
CA THR A 205 -3.30 5.39 -7.30
C THR A 205 -3.14 5.98 -5.91
N HIS A 206 -2.88 5.13 -4.90
CA HIS A 206 -2.72 5.52 -3.51
C HIS A 206 -1.80 4.56 -2.77
N ALA A 207 -1.32 5.04 -1.62
CA ALA A 207 -0.45 4.26 -0.76
C ALA A 207 -0.72 4.57 0.71
N ARG A 208 -0.61 3.55 1.56
CA ARG A 208 -0.70 3.69 3.01
C ARG A 208 0.44 4.55 3.51
N THR A 209 0.08 5.57 4.28
CA THR A 209 1.01 6.55 4.88
C THR A 209 1.04 6.48 6.41
N SER A 210 0.24 5.59 6.98
CA SER A 210 0.20 5.23 8.39
C SER A 210 0.79 3.82 8.62
N ILE A 211 0.98 3.46 9.89
CA ILE A 211 1.07 2.06 10.31
C ILE A 211 -0.32 1.43 10.40
N ASP A 212 -0.37 0.12 10.64
CA ASP A 212 -1.63 -0.58 10.95
C ASP A 212 -2.27 -0.04 12.23
N TYR A 213 -3.59 0.05 12.25
CA TYR A 213 -4.34 0.55 13.39
C TYR A 213 -4.20 -0.36 14.61
N ALA A 214 -4.08 -1.68 14.42
CA ALA A 214 -3.77 -2.61 15.51
C ALA A 214 -2.51 -2.21 16.30
N VAL A 215 -1.49 -1.68 15.64
CA VAL A 215 -0.27 -1.22 16.31
C VAL A 215 -0.55 -0.02 17.22
N HIS A 216 -1.47 0.87 16.84
CA HIS A 216 -1.90 1.98 17.70
C HIS A 216 -2.66 1.48 18.94
N LEU A 217 -3.54 0.49 18.76
CA LEU A 217 -4.33 -0.11 19.85
C LEU A 217 -3.44 -0.79 20.91
N VAL A 218 -2.31 -1.38 20.48
CA VAL A 218 -1.35 -2.02 21.38
C VAL A 218 -0.30 -1.04 21.91
N PHE A 219 0.18 -0.11 21.06
CA PHE A 219 1.25 0.84 21.37
C PHE A 219 0.80 2.28 21.06
N PRO A 220 0.11 2.96 21.99
CA PRO A 220 -0.45 4.29 21.76
C PRO A 220 0.57 5.37 21.40
N ILE A 221 1.84 5.17 21.77
CA ILE A 221 2.96 6.05 21.41
C ILE A 221 3.27 6.07 19.90
N LYS A 222 2.85 5.04 19.16
CA LYS A 222 2.91 5.01 17.71
C LYS A 222 1.62 5.59 17.16
N ALA A 223 1.58 6.92 17.09
CA ALA A 223 0.45 7.67 16.60
C ALA A 223 0.17 7.34 15.12
N GLN A 224 -0.81 6.49 14.88
CA GLN A 224 -1.22 6.09 13.53
C GLN A 224 -1.82 7.27 12.73
N TRP A 225 -2.28 8.32 13.42
CA TRP A 225 -2.72 9.59 12.82
C TRP A 225 -1.58 10.49 12.33
N ALA A 226 -0.33 10.25 12.75
CA ALA A 226 0.80 11.13 12.45
C ALA A 226 1.37 10.90 11.04
N ILE A 227 0.56 11.16 10.02
CA ILE A 227 0.87 10.84 8.62
C ILE A 227 1.46 12.01 7.80
N GLY A 228 1.58 13.21 8.37
CA GLY A 228 1.85 14.45 7.61
C GLY A 228 3.04 14.39 6.64
N ILE A 229 4.22 13.95 7.09
CA ILE A 229 5.42 13.85 6.23
C ILE A 229 5.23 12.80 5.14
N SER A 230 4.73 11.62 5.50
CA SER A 230 4.48 10.51 4.56
C SER A 230 3.42 10.87 3.53
N SER A 231 2.35 11.55 3.95
CA SER A 231 1.29 12.05 3.07
C SER A 231 1.81 13.10 2.08
N MET A 232 2.66 14.02 2.54
CA MET A 232 3.29 14.98 1.63
C MET A 232 4.14 14.30 0.56
N LEU A 233 4.90 13.25 0.92
CA LEU A 233 5.71 12.51 -0.04
C LEU A 233 4.85 11.79 -1.08
N ALA A 234 3.81 11.06 -0.65
CA ALA A 234 2.90 10.34 -1.53
C ALA A 234 2.14 11.29 -2.47
N ASP A 235 1.55 12.37 -1.92
CA ASP A 235 0.80 13.35 -2.71
C ASP A 235 1.68 14.05 -3.75
N ALA A 236 2.91 14.41 -3.38
CA ALA A 236 3.84 15.11 -4.26
C ALA A 236 4.13 14.34 -5.56
N ILE A 237 4.11 13.00 -5.54
CA ILE A 237 4.36 12.18 -6.73
C ILE A 237 3.08 11.70 -7.42
N GLY A 238 1.90 12.17 -7.01
CA GLY A 238 0.63 11.85 -7.65
C GLY A 238 -0.07 10.59 -7.10
N LEU A 239 0.21 10.21 -5.84
CA LEU A 239 -0.55 9.18 -5.11
C LEU A 239 -1.46 9.84 -4.08
N ALA A 240 -2.67 9.32 -3.86
CA ALA A 240 -3.44 9.76 -2.71
C ALA A 240 -2.86 9.13 -1.41
N PRO A 241 -2.67 9.93 -0.34
CA PRO A 241 -2.32 9.38 0.96
C PRO A 241 -3.50 8.58 1.53
N PHE A 242 -3.27 7.31 1.81
CA PHE A 242 -4.22 6.46 2.52
C PHE A 242 -3.81 6.33 3.99
N LYS A 243 -4.79 6.34 4.87
CA LYS A 243 -4.61 6.12 6.30
C LYS A 243 -5.41 4.86 6.63
N ASP A 244 -4.76 3.92 7.29
CA ASP A 244 -5.37 2.65 7.66
C ASP A 244 -6.59 2.86 8.59
N VAL A 245 -7.37 1.81 8.85
CA VAL A 245 -8.65 1.85 9.58
C VAL A 245 -8.62 2.63 10.89
N PHE A 246 -9.80 2.98 11.40
CA PHE A 246 -9.96 3.50 12.77
C PHE A 246 -11.28 3.04 13.35
N TRP A 247 -11.36 3.10 14.68
CA TRP A 247 -12.61 2.92 15.37
C TRP A 247 -13.32 4.26 15.54
N SER A 248 -14.64 4.25 15.31
CA SER A 248 -15.48 5.41 15.58
C SER A 248 -15.78 5.58 17.07
N SER A 249 -15.57 4.53 17.87
CA SER A 249 -15.63 4.52 19.33
C SER A 249 -14.25 4.24 19.94
N SER A 250 -14.00 4.77 21.14
CA SER A 250 -12.81 4.40 21.93
C SER A 250 -12.86 2.96 22.45
N PHE A 251 -14.03 2.32 22.38
CA PHE A 251 -14.26 0.95 22.82
C PHE A 251 -15.21 0.24 21.86
N GLU A 252 -14.73 -0.84 21.25
CA GLU A 252 -15.49 -1.72 20.35
C GLU A 252 -15.54 -3.13 20.97
N PRO A 253 -16.49 -3.41 21.88
CA PRO A 253 -16.55 -4.70 22.57
C PRO A 253 -16.75 -5.84 21.58
N GLY A 254 -15.91 -6.87 21.68
CA GLY A 254 -15.93 -8.03 20.78
C GLY A 254 -14.93 -7.97 19.63
N ALA A 255 -14.29 -6.81 19.40
CA ALA A 255 -13.19 -6.71 18.45
C ALA A 255 -12.01 -7.63 18.87
N ARG A 256 -11.50 -8.43 17.94
CA ARG A 256 -10.31 -9.26 18.17
C ARG A 256 -9.06 -8.43 17.94
N LEU A 257 -8.36 -8.10 19.02
CA LEU A 257 -7.01 -7.52 18.93
C LEU A 257 -6.01 -8.66 18.78
N ILE A 258 -5.46 -8.83 17.57
CA ILE A 258 -4.29 -9.70 17.42
C ILE A 258 -3.09 -8.93 17.94
N LYS A 259 -2.53 -9.41 19.06
CA LYS A 259 -1.20 -9.00 19.50
C LYS A 259 -0.21 -9.73 18.59
N ASN A 260 0.40 -8.99 17.66
CA ASN A 260 1.51 -9.48 16.83
C ASN A 260 2.64 -10.05 17.71
#